data_AF-W1U8H6-F1
#
_entry.id   AF-W1U8H6-F1
#
_cell.length_a   1.000
_cell.length_b   1.000
_cell.length_c   1.000
_cell.angle_alpha   90.00
_cell.angle_beta   90.00
_cell.angle_gamma   90.00
#
_symmetry.space_group_name_H-M   'P 1'
#
loop_
_entity.id
_entity.type
_entity.pdbx_description
1 polymer ?
#
loop_
_entity_poly.entity_id
_entity_poly.type
_entity_poly.pdbx_seq_one_letter_code
_entity_poly.pdbx_strand_id
1 'polypeptide(L)'
;MMLIKNSVERNKEKEADISVEGNSNILVDLDDSMKMYLKEIGKIPLLSRQEELDIAKRVCEGDEEAKKILVESNLKLVVSIARKYARK
;
A
#
# COMPACT_ATOMS: atom_id res chain seq x y z
N MET A 1 -27.85 -31.22 15.52
CA MET A 1 -27.51 -30.43 14.31
C MET A 1 -27.66 -28.96 14.67
N MET A 2 -26.61 -28.40 15.29
CA MET A 2 -26.65 -27.07 15.91
C MET A 2 -26.37 -26.00 14.87
N LEU A 3 -27.31 -25.06 14.76
CA LEU A 3 -27.17 -23.80 14.04
C LEU A 3 -26.13 -22.93 14.75
N ILE A 4 -25.05 -22.57 14.06
CA ILE A 4 -24.22 -21.41 14.43
C ILE A 4 -24.45 -20.35 13.36
N LYS A 5 -25.30 -19.38 13.70
CA LYS A 5 -25.25 -18.02 13.16
C LYS A 5 -24.03 -17.32 13.77
N ASN A 6 -23.43 -16.37 13.03
CA ASN A 6 -22.32 -15.44 13.36
C ASN A 6 -21.03 -15.80 12.59
N SER A 7 -20.38 -14.91 11.82
CA SER A 7 -20.46 -13.46 11.68
C SER A 7 -20.06 -13.08 10.25
N VAL A 8 -21.04 -12.91 9.36
CA VAL A 8 -20.85 -12.17 8.10
C VAL A 8 -21.46 -10.80 8.32
N GLU A 9 -20.73 -9.94 9.02
CA GLU A 9 -20.97 -8.50 9.03
C GLU A 9 -19.80 -7.82 9.74
N ARG A 10 -19.33 -6.70 9.18
CA ARG A 10 -18.13 -5.91 9.49
C ARG A 10 -16.89 -6.27 8.68
N ASN A 11 -16.78 -5.71 7.48
CA ASN A 11 -16.18 -4.38 7.37
C ASN A 11 -16.55 -3.78 6.01
N LYS A 12 -17.29 -2.68 6.08
CA LYS A 12 -17.55 -1.78 4.97
C LYS A 12 -16.22 -1.43 4.32
N GLU A 13 -16.17 -1.57 3.00
CA GLU A 13 -15.21 -0.92 2.12
C GLU A 13 -15.09 0.55 2.55
N LYS A 14 -14.06 0.87 3.33
CA LYS A 14 -13.55 2.23 3.39
C LYS A 14 -12.59 2.33 2.21
N GLU A 15 -13.14 2.74 1.07
CA GLU A 15 -12.36 3.41 0.06
C GLU A 15 -11.59 4.53 0.78
N ALA A 16 -10.26 4.37 0.88
CA ALA A 16 -9.39 5.46 1.27
C ALA A 16 -9.35 6.42 0.08
N ASP A 17 -10.30 7.34 0.05
CA ASP A 17 -10.31 8.45 -0.88
C ASP A 17 -9.07 9.31 -0.60
N ILE A 18 -8.05 9.15 -1.44
CA ILE A 18 -6.90 10.06 -1.47
C ILE A 18 -7.34 11.22 -2.35
N SER A 19 -8.04 12.19 -1.75
CA SER A 19 -8.34 13.46 -2.41
C SER A 19 -7.01 14.23 -2.57
N VAL A 20 -6.44 14.19 -3.77
CA VAL A 20 -5.25 14.97 -4.14
C VAL A 20 -5.70 16.34 -4.63
N GLU A 21 -5.98 17.26 -3.71
CA GLU A 21 -6.02 18.69 -4.04
C GLU A 21 -4.61 19.29 -3.86
N GLY A 22 -4.01 19.73 -4.96
CA GLY A 22 -2.69 20.36 -4.96
C GLY A 22 -2.25 20.83 -6.35
N ASN A 23 -2.74 22.01 -6.74
CA ASN A 23 -2.35 22.92 -7.84
C ASN A 23 -1.58 22.36 -9.06
N SER A 24 -2.33 22.32 -10.16
CA SER A 24 -1.99 22.23 -11.58
C SER A 24 -1.02 23.31 -12.05
N ASN A 25 0.02 22.94 -12.82
CA ASN A 25 0.39 23.56 -14.12
C ASN A 25 1.79 23.21 -14.67
N ILE A 26 2.58 22.30 -14.08
CA ILE A 26 3.86 21.85 -14.69
C ILE A 26 3.91 20.34 -15.02
N LEU A 27 2.97 19.52 -14.51
CA LEU A 27 3.10 18.05 -14.50
C LEU A 27 2.28 17.29 -15.57
N VAL A 28 1.68 17.96 -16.55
CA VAL A 28 0.48 17.44 -17.25
C VAL A 28 0.66 16.18 -18.13
N ASP A 29 1.87 15.81 -18.58
CA ASP A 29 2.09 14.54 -19.33
C ASP A 29 2.86 13.47 -18.54
N LEU A 30 3.63 13.86 -17.51
CA LEU A 30 4.27 12.92 -16.58
C LEU A 30 3.27 12.35 -15.56
N ASP A 31 2.14 13.03 -15.40
CA ASP A 31 1.10 12.72 -14.43
C ASP A 31 0.46 11.36 -14.68
N ASP A 32 0.20 10.95 -15.93
CA ASP A 32 -0.59 9.74 -16.16
C ASP A 32 0.18 8.46 -15.80
N SER A 33 1.45 8.36 -16.18
CA SER A 33 2.31 7.23 -15.77
C SER A 33 2.51 7.19 -14.25
N MET A 34 2.67 8.36 -13.61
CA MET A 34 2.85 8.49 -12.18
C MET A 34 1.55 8.20 -11.42
N LYS A 35 0.41 8.70 -11.88
CA LYS A 35 -0.94 8.41 -11.36
C LYS A 35 -1.26 6.94 -11.47
N MET A 36 -0.97 6.32 -12.61
CA MET A 36 -1.15 4.88 -12.78
C MET A 36 -0.30 4.12 -11.76
N TYR A 37 0.99 4.47 -11.62
CA TYR A 37 1.86 3.87 -10.62
C TYR A 37 1.34 4.06 -9.19
N LEU A 38 0.92 5.28 -8.82
CA LEU A 38 0.35 5.59 -7.50
C LEU A 38 -0.95 4.80 -7.24
N LYS A 39 -1.78 4.62 -8.26
CA LYS A 39 -2.99 3.79 -8.19
C LYS A 39 -2.66 2.32 -7.99
N GLU A 40 -1.67 1.79 -8.71
CA GLU A 40 -1.25 0.40 -8.57
C GLU A 40 -0.65 0.12 -7.18
N ILE A 41 0.29 0.93 -6.69
CA ILE A 41 0.82 0.75 -5.33
C ILE A 41 -0.26 0.99 -4.26
N GLY A 42 -1.27 1.82 -4.58
CA GLY A 42 -2.44 2.09 -3.74
C GLY A 42 -3.21 0.83 -3.36
N LYS A 43 -3.31 -0.14 -4.28
CA LYS A 43 -4.03 -1.41 -4.12
C LYS A 43 -3.30 -2.41 -3.22
N ILE A 44 -1.99 -2.23 -2.99
CA ILE A 44 -1.20 -3.15 -2.19
C ILE A 44 -1.61 -3.01 -0.71
N PRO A 45 -2.05 -4.10 -0.05
CA PRO A 45 -2.42 -4.07 1.36
C PRO A 45 -1.20 -3.80 2.25
N LEU A 46 -1.44 -3.13 3.37
CA LEU A 46 -0.42 -2.93 4.38
C LEU A 46 -0.29 -4.20 5.22
N LEU A 47 0.93 -4.52 5.61
CA LEU A 47 1.20 -5.58 6.58
C LEU A 47 0.84 -5.09 7.98
N SER A 48 0.18 -5.95 8.75
CA SER A 48 0.14 -5.81 10.20
C SER A 48 1.54 -6.07 10.79
N ARG A 49 1.74 -5.60 12.02
CA ARG A 49 3.00 -5.80 12.75
C ARG A 49 3.40 -7.28 12.85
N GLN A 50 2.44 -8.18 13.02
CA GLN A 50 2.73 -9.61 13.14
C GLN A 50 3.18 -10.19 11.79
N GLU A 51 2.48 -9.84 10.71
CA GLU A 51 2.85 -10.25 9.35
C GLU A 51 4.24 -9.72 8.96
N GLU A 52 4.56 -8.49 9.34
CA GLU A 52 5.90 -7.91 9.14
C GLU A 52 7.00 -8.74 9.80
N LEU A 53 6.78 -9.18 11.05
CA LEU A 53 7.76 -10.00 11.76
C LEU A 53 7.95 -11.37 11.10
N ASP A 54 6.87 -11.99 10.65
CA ASP A 54 6.92 -13.32 10.04
C ASP A 54 7.53 -13.27 8.63
N ILE A 55 7.24 -12.23 7.86
CA ILE A 55 7.89 -11.98 6.57
C ILE A 55 9.37 -11.66 6.77
N ALA A 56 9.73 -10.82 7.74
CA ALA A 56 11.14 -10.47 8.00
C ALA A 56 11.99 -11.71 8.31
N LYS A 57 11.46 -12.66 9.10
CA LYS A 57 12.16 -13.93 9.37
C LYS A 57 12.42 -14.72 8.09
N ARG A 58 11.39 -14.88 7.24
CA ARG A 58 11.51 -15.58 5.95
C ARG A 58 12.50 -14.90 5.02
N VAL A 59 12.53 -13.57 5.00
CA VAL A 59 13.53 -12.80 4.24
C VAL A 59 14.95 -13.11 4.73
N CYS A 60 15.17 -13.19 6.05
CA CYS A 60 16.47 -13.59 6.61
C CYS A 60 16.87 -15.02 6.24
N GLU A 61 15.90 -15.90 5.98
CA GLU A 61 16.12 -17.28 5.50
C GLU A 61 16.36 -17.36 3.98
N GLY A 62 16.29 -16.23 3.26
CA GLY A 62 16.54 -16.16 1.82
C GLY A 62 15.30 -16.36 0.94
N ASP A 63 14.09 -16.23 1.51
CA ASP A 63 12.84 -16.29 0.75
C ASP A 63 12.65 -15.02 -0.10
N GLU A 64 12.89 -15.14 -1.41
CA GLU A 64 12.75 -14.03 -2.36
C GLU A 64 11.29 -13.56 -2.53
N GLU A 65 10.29 -14.42 -2.32
CA GLU A 65 8.89 -14.01 -2.36
C GLU A 65 8.54 -13.17 -1.13
N ALA A 66 9.00 -13.58 0.06
CA ALA A 66 8.84 -12.79 1.27
C ALA A 66 9.50 -11.40 1.11
N LYS A 67 10.66 -11.34 0.46
CA LYS A 67 11.38 -10.09 0.19
C LYS A 67 10.61 -9.19 -0.75
N LYS A 68 10.03 -9.75 -1.81
CA LYS A 68 9.16 -9.02 -2.73
C LYS A 68 7.96 -8.42 -2.01
N ILE A 69 7.26 -9.21 -1.19
CA ILE A 69 6.10 -8.73 -0.41
C ILE A 69 6.52 -7.60 0.53
N LEU A 70 7.64 -7.76 1.24
CA LEU A 70 8.14 -6.74 2.16
C LEU A 70 8.43 -5.40 1.44
N VAL A 71 9.03 -5.46 0.25
CA VAL A 71 9.30 -4.27 -0.57
C VAL A 71 7.99 -3.63 -1.05
N GLU A 72 7.10 -4.42 -1.62
CA GLU A 72 5.83 -3.97 -2.21
C GLU A 72 4.93 -3.28 -1.17
N SER A 73 4.81 -3.86 0.02
CA SER A 73 4.02 -3.28 1.12
C SER A 73 4.57 -1.95 1.62
N ASN A 74 5.84 -1.65 1.36
CA ASN A 74 6.53 -0.43 1.80
C ASN A 74 6.65 0.66 0.71
N LEU A 75 6.17 0.42 -0.52
CA LEU A 75 6.27 1.41 -1.61
C LEU A 75 5.57 2.74 -1.30
N LYS A 76 4.42 2.70 -0.59
CA LYS A 76 3.69 3.90 -0.16
C LYS A 76 4.54 4.79 0.75
N LEU A 77 5.32 4.19 1.65
CA LEU A 77 6.20 4.92 2.56
C LEU A 77 7.29 5.66 1.78
N VAL A 78 7.96 4.98 0.85
CA VAL A 78 9.02 5.57 0.01
C VAL A 78 8.51 6.80 -0.73
N VAL A 79 7.35 6.68 -1.39
CA VAL A 79 6.74 7.80 -2.12
C VAL A 79 6.39 8.96 -1.18
N SER A 80 5.86 8.67 0.01
CA SER A 80 5.52 9.71 0.98
C SER A 80 6.74 10.53 1.41
N ILE A 81 7.89 9.87 1.59
CA ILE A 81 9.16 10.49 1.95
C ILE A 81 9.69 11.28 0.75
N ALA A 82 9.75 10.68 -0.45
CA ALA A 82 10.23 11.33 -1.66
C ALA A 82 9.46 12.62 -1.99
N ARG A 83 8.12 12.59 -1.87
CA ARG A 83 7.26 13.79 -2.06
C ARG A 83 7.57 14.91 -1.06
N LYS A 84 8.04 14.59 0.15
CA LYS A 84 8.46 15.59 1.14
C LYS A 84 9.71 16.35 0.68
N TYR A 85 10.64 15.66 0.01
CA TYR A 85 11.88 16.26 -0.49
C TYR A 85 11.72 16.95 -1.85
N ALA A 86 10.80 16.50 -2.71
CA ALA A 86 10.56 17.11 -4.02
C ALA A 86 9.94 18.53 -3.95
N ARG A 87 9.44 18.95 -2.80
CA ARG A 87 8.83 20.29 -2.58
C ARG A 87 9.77 21.30 -1.92
N LYS A 88 11.07 21.01 -1.89
CA LYS A 88 12.12 21.85 -1.32
C LYS A 88 13.04 22.32 -2.43
#